data_AF-A0A529QGA2-F1
#
_entry.id   AF-A0A529QGA2-F1
#
_cell.length_a   1.000
_cell.length_b   1.000
_cell.length_c   1.000
_cell.angle_alpha   90.00
_cell.angle_beta   90.00
_cell.angle_gamma   90.00
#
_symmetry.space_group_name_H-M   'P 1'
#
loop_
_entity.id
_entity.type
_entity.pdbx_description
1 polymer ?
#
loop_
_entity_poly.entity_id
_entity_poly.type
_entity_poly.pdbx_seq_one_letter_code
_entity_poly.pdbx_strand_id
1 'polypeptide(L)' 'LEARESARADRLPGLARWQFERVHRGIRYDIEVDTSILTAQECALRIQRQFRL' A
#
# COMPACT_ATOMS: atom_id res chain seq x y z
N LEU A 1 -1.84 0.44 -9.94
CA LEU A 1 -0.74 -0.45 -9.48
C LEU A 1 0.35 -0.58 -10.54
N GLU A 2 0.01 -1.05 -11.74
CA GLU A 2 0.98 -1.36 -12.80
C GLU A 2 1.77 -0.14 -13.31
N ALA A 3 1.13 1.03 -13.45
CA ALA A 3 1.84 2.26 -13.85
C ALA A 3 2.97 2.67 -12.88
N ARG A 4 2.79 2.43 -11.56
CA ARG A 4 3.82 2.71 -10.54
C ARG A 4 4.93 1.67 -10.55
N GLU A 5 4.60 0.43 -10.88
CA GLU A 5 5.56 -0.67 -11.00
C GLU A 5 6.45 -0.45 -12.23
N SER A 6 5.87 -0.09 -13.38
CA SER A 6 6.63 0.22 -14.60
C SER A 6 7.54 1.46 -14.45
N ALA A 7 7.19 2.41 -13.58
CA ALA A 7 8.04 3.55 -13.26
C ALA A 7 9.28 3.18 -12.41
N ARG A 8 9.31 1.96 -11.85
CA ARG A 8 10.44 1.43 -11.08
C ARG A 8 11.21 0.45 -11.96
N ALA A 9 12.34 0.92 -12.49
CA ALA A 9 13.13 0.21 -13.50
C ALA A 9 13.67 -1.17 -13.05
N ASP A 10 13.62 -1.45 -11.75
CA ASP A 10 14.13 -2.66 -11.12
C ASP A 10 13.07 -3.75 -10.87
N ARG A 11 11.81 -3.54 -11.27
CA ARG A 11 10.70 -4.42 -10.88
C ARG A 11 10.09 -5.18 -12.06
N LEU A 12 9.98 -6.50 -11.92
CA LEU A 12 9.27 -7.35 -12.88
C LEU A 12 7.78 -6.97 -12.95
N PRO A 13 7.20 -6.74 -14.14
CA PRO A 13 5.79 -6.39 -14.27
C PRO A 13 4.83 -7.46 -13.72
N GLY A 14 3.73 -7.02 -13.12
CA GLY A 14 2.68 -7.88 -12.58
C GLY A 14 2.93 -8.38 -11.16
N LEU A 15 4.11 -8.12 -10.59
CA LEU A 15 4.48 -8.56 -9.25
C LEU A 15 3.59 -7.89 -8.19
N ALA A 16 3.33 -6.58 -8.31
CA ALA A 16 2.49 -5.84 -7.39
C ALA A 16 1.06 -6.40 -7.33
N ARG A 17 0.46 -6.74 -8.48
CA ARG A 17 -0.88 -7.32 -8.56
C ARG A 17 -0.93 -8.71 -7.94
N TRP A 18 0.07 -9.54 -8.22
CA TRP A 18 0.14 -10.91 -7.69
C TRP A 18 0.37 -10.94 -6.18
N GLN A 19 1.19 -10.03 -5.66
CA GLN A 19 1.50 -9.95 -4.22
C GLN A 19 0.31 -9.43 -3.41
N PHE A 20 -0.40 -8.42 -3.90
CA PHE A 20 -1.40 -7.68 -3.12
C PHE A 20 -2.43 -8.59 -2.44
N GLU A 21 -3.16 -9.41 -3.19
CA GLU A 21 -4.16 -10.32 -2.62
C GLU A 21 -3.55 -11.34 -1.65
N ARG A 22 -2.35 -11.85 -1.96
CA ARG A 22 -1.72 -12.93 -1.19
C ARG A 22 -1.22 -12.47 0.16
N VAL A 23 -0.64 -11.27 0.23
CA VAL A 23 -0.04 -10.76 1.48
C VAL A 23 -1.08 -10.24 2.46
N HIS A 24 -2.26 -9.80 1.98
CA HIS A 24 -3.33 -9.29 2.86
C HIS A 24 -4.40 -10.34 3.19
N ARG A 25 -4.49 -11.45 2.44
CA ARG A 25 -5.50 -12.49 2.69
C ARG A 25 -5.37 -13.06 4.11
N GLY A 26 -6.44 -12.94 4.88
CA GLY A 26 -6.54 -13.51 6.22
C GLY A 26 -5.83 -12.71 7.30
N ILE A 27 -5.25 -11.55 6.97
CA ILE A 27 -4.67 -10.64 7.96
C ILE A 27 -5.74 -9.64 8.39
N ARG A 28 -5.77 -9.38 9.71
CA ARG A 28 -6.53 -8.26 10.28
C ARG A 28 -5.54 -7.20 10.71
N TYR A 29 -5.73 -6.00 10.21
CA TYR A 29 -4.94 -4.84 10.62
C TYR A 29 -5.77 -3.96 11.56
N ASP A 30 -5.11 -3.33 12.52
CA ASP A 30 -5.75 -2.31 13.37
C ASP A 30 -6.11 -1.05 12.57
N ILE A 31 -5.41 -0.83 11.46
CA ILE A 31 -5.66 0.24 10.49
C ILE A 31 -5.21 -0.18 9.09
N GLU A 32 -6.01 0.21 8.10
CA GLU A 32 -5.68 0.08 6.68
C GLU A 32 -5.57 1.47 6.06
N VAL A 33 -4.58 1.64 5.17
CA VAL A 33 -4.36 2.86 4.39
C VAL A 33 -4.34 2.51 2.91
N ASP A 34 -5.15 3.21 2.11
CA ASP A 34 -5.23 2.98 0.67
C ASP A 34 -4.44 4.04 -0.11
N THR A 35 -3.27 3.64 -0.61
CA THR A 35 -2.39 4.50 -1.41
C THR A 35 -2.83 4.68 -2.87
N SER A 36 -3.98 4.09 -3.27
CA SER A 36 -4.62 4.33 -4.56
C SER A 36 -5.40 5.65 -4.57
N ILE A 37 -5.87 6.08 -3.40
CA ILE A 37 -6.68 7.30 -3.21
C ILE A 37 -5.99 8.34 -2.32
N LEU A 38 -5.12 7.91 -1.40
CA LEU A 38 -4.40 8.80 -0.50
C LEU A 38 -2.96 9.04 -0.97
N THR A 39 -2.48 10.25 -0.72
CA THR A 39 -1.06 10.61 -0.79
C THR A 39 -0.28 9.95 0.35
N ALA A 40 1.05 9.85 0.19
CA ALA A 40 1.91 9.30 1.23
C ALA A 40 1.81 10.07 2.56
N GLN A 41 1.65 11.39 2.49
CA GLN A 41 1.50 12.25 3.66
C GLN A 41 0.16 11.99 4.39
N GLU A 42 -0.93 11.83 3.64
CA GLU A 42 -2.25 11.53 4.23
C GLU A 42 -2.25 10.15 4.92
N CYS A 43 -1.60 9.15 4.32
CA CYS A 43 -1.41 7.85 4.97
C CYS A 43 -0.64 7.99 6.29
N ALA A 44 0.47 8.74 6.29
CA ALA A 44 1.28 8.96 7.49
C ALA A 44 0.49 9.65 8.61
N LEU A 45 -0.28 10.70 8.28
CA LEU A 45 -1.15 11.38 9.23
C LEU A 45 -2.25 10.47 9.79
N ARG A 46 -2.81 9.57 8.96
CA ARG A 46 -3.83 8.61 9.41
C ARG A 46 -3.26 7.61 10.41
N ILE A 47 -2.05 7.11 10.15
CA ILE A 47 -1.31 6.23 11.06
C ILE A 47 -1.03 6.98 12.38
N GLN A 48 -0.51 8.20 12.30
CA GLN A 48 -0.22 9.03 13.47
C GLN A 48 -1.46 9.20 14.35
N ARG A 49 -2.59 9.58 13.76
CA ARG A 49 -3.86 9.80 14.49
C ARG A 49 -4.38 8.53 15.15
N GLN A 50 -4.25 7.38 14.49
CA GLN A 50 -4.72 6.10 15.03
C GLN A 50 -3.96 5.70 16.29
N PHE A 51 -2.63 5.88 16.29
CA PHE A 51 -1.77 5.44 17.38
C PHE A 51 -1.42 6.54 18.38
N ARG A 52 -1.91 7.78 18.16
CA ARG A 52 -1.60 8.97 18.97
C ARG A 52 -0.10 9.18 19.16
N LEU A 53 0.66 9.01 18.09
CA LEU A 53 2.11 9.27 18.01
C LEU A 53 2.39 10.76 17.87
#